data_AF-A0A7K9XJX7-F1
#
_entry.id   AF-A0A7K9XJX7-F1
#
_cell.length_a   1.000
_cell.length_b   1.000
_cell.length_c   1.000
_cell.angle_alpha   90.00
_cell.angle_beta   90.00
_cell.angle_gamma   90.00
#
_symmetry.space_group_name_H-M   'P 1'
#
loop_
_entity.id
_entity.type
_entity.pdbx_description
1 polymer ?
#
loop_
_entity_poly.entity_id
_entity_poly.type
_entity_poly.pdbx_seq_one_letter_code
_entity_poly.pdbx_strand_id
1 'polypeptide(L)'
;TPRAAPENMLVSQLVASVPAVSNCSSCCCPPGCECIWTDWIDVSYPDSSDRNSGDYETFENIVKNDPSWVCAKVENISCRAEKFPDIPIEDLGQKVECNVDTGLTCNNKDQPIGGIIPMPVCLNYEISVCCVPNIEPCITTTTMTTTTALILPITSITTALPSSTTSTMTGPPSSTTSTTTGPPSSTTTGPPSSTTTTTTGPPSYTTTGTPL
;
A
#
# COMPACT_ATOMS: atom_id res chain seq x y z
N THR A 1 29.19 -47.22 -54.38
CA THR A 1 27.87 -47.00 -55.03
C THR A 1 27.43 -45.58 -54.75
N PRO A 2 26.97 -44.80 -55.76
CA PRO A 2 26.64 -43.38 -55.58
C PRO A 2 25.16 -43.15 -55.19
N ARG A 3 24.85 -41.87 -54.92
CA ARG A 3 23.50 -41.25 -54.92
C ARG A 3 22.58 -41.57 -53.74
N ALA A 4 22.66 -40.72 -52.73
CA ALA A 4 21.48 -40.07 -52.17
C ALA A 4 21.84 -38.62 -51.79
N ALA A 5 21.36 -37.65 -52.56
CA ALA A 5 21.13 -36.30 -52.07
C ALA A 5 19.62 -36.18 -51.80
N PRO A 6 19.22 -35.43 -50.78
CA PRO A 6 17.95 -34.72 -50.84
C PRO A 6 18.09 -33.22 -50.55
N GLU A 7 17.18 -32.44 -51.15
CA GLU A 7 16.65 -31.18 -50.62
C GLU A 7 17.64 -30.06 -50.24
N ASN A 8 18.02 -29.29 -51.27
CA ASN A 8 18.46 -27.90 -51.11
C ASN A 8 17.28 -27.03 -50.59
N MET A 9 17.02 -27.08 -49.28
CA MET A 9 16.01 -26.24 -48.65
C MET A 9 16.49 -24.78 -48.64
N LEU A 10 15.85 -23.93 -49.45
CA LEU A 10 16.10 -22.48 -49.40
C LEU A 10 15.71 -21.97 -48.01
N VAL A 11 16.70 -21.53 -47.24
CA VAL A 11 16.46 -20.72 -46.04
C VAL A 11 15.98 -19.36 -46.51
N SER A 12 14.66 -19.22 -46.65
CA SER A 12 14.02 -18.00 -47.13
C SER A 12 14.37 -16.85 -46.20
N GLN A 13 15.19 -15.91 -46.71
CA GLN A 13 15.73 -14.81 -45.92
C GLN A 13 14.66 -13.72 -45.72
N LEU A 14 13.72 -13.98 -44.80
CA LEU A 14 12.85 -12.94 -44.27
C LEU A 14 13.69 -11.93 -43.49
N VAL A 15 14.16 -10.91 -44.19
CA VAL A 15 14.51 -9.63 -43.59
C VAL A 15 13.22 -9.01 -43.05
N ALA A 16 12.86 -9.39 -41.82
CA ALA A 16 11.80 -8.73 -41.07
C ALA A 16 12.20 -7.26 -40.91
N SER A 17 11.64 -6.40 -41.74
CA SER A 17 11.82 -4.96 -41.66
C SER A 17 11.21 -4.48 -40.35
N VAL A 18 12.04 -4.38 -39.32
CA VAL A 18 11.66 -3.81 -38.02
C VAL A 18 11.05 -2.45 -38.31
N PRO A 19 9.75 -2.21 -38.02
CA PRO A 19 9.21 -0.87 -38.11
C PRO A 19 10.03 -0.02 -37.15
N ALA A 20 10.61 1.07 -37.65
CA ALA A 20 11.37 1.98 -36.78
C ALA A 20 10.51 2.31 -35.56
N VAL A 21 11.05 2.13 -34.36
CA VAL A 21 10.33 2.44 -33.13
C VAL A 21 9.88 3.90 -33.22
N SER A 22 8.56 4.10 -33.38
CA SER A 22 7.96 5.42 -33.54
C SER A 22 8.22 6.21 -32.27
N ASN A 23 9.28 7.01 -32.33
CA ASN A 23 9.80 7.78 -31.23
C ASN A 23 8.68 8.64 -30.62
N CYS A 24 8.19 8.26 -29.44
CA CYS A 24 7.01 8.86 -28.83
C CYS A 24 7.35 10.18 -28.11
N SER A 25 8.07 11.08 -28.79
CA SER A 25 8.38 12.44 -28.32
C SER A 25 7.16 13.37 -28.36
N SER A 26 5.95 12.85 -28.13
CA SER A 26 4.71 13.61 -28.02
C SER A 26 3.62 12.80 -27.28
N CYS A 27 3.96 12.25 -26.10
CA CYS A 27 2.96 11.68 -25.19
C CYS A 27 2.46 12.75 -24.20
N CYS A 28 1.74 13.74 -24.73
CA CYS A 28 0.89 14.74 -24.03
C CYS A 28 1.45 15.57 -22.86
N CYS A 29 2.68 15.37 -22.39
CA CYS A 29 3.28 16.16 -21.31
C CYS A 29 3.83 17.49 -21.86
N PRO A 30 3.43 18.67 -21.32
CA PRO A 30 4.06 19.93 -21.70
C PRO A 30 5.54 19.98 -21.24
N PRO A 31 6.44 20.66 -21.96
CA PRO A 31 7.85 20.75 -21.56
C PRO A 31 7.98 21.43 -20.19
N GLY A 32 8.67 20.76 -19.26
CA GLY A 32 8.77 21.18 -17.86
C GLY A 32 7.69 20.60 -16.92
N CYS A 33 6.82 19.72 -17.41
CA CYS A 33 5.85 18.97 -16.60
C CYS A 33 6.22 17.51 -16.34
N GLU A 34 7.42 17.10 -16.74
CA GLU A 34 8.01 15.81 -16.39
C GLU A 34 8.03 15.66 -14.86
N CYS A 35 7.62 14.50 -14.34
CA CYS A 35 7.64 14.29 -12.89
C CYS A 35 9.08 14.13 -12.39
N ILE A 36 9.36 14.70 -11.23
CA ILE A 36 10.67 14.70 -10.60
C ILE A 36 10.61 13.73 -9.43
N TRP A 37 11.52 12.75 -9.41
CA TRP A 37 11.67 11.85 -8.26
C TRP A 37 12.22 12.62 -7.06
N THR A 38 11.60 12.43 -5.90
CA THR A 38 12.15 12.90 -4.62
C THR A 38 13.39 12.10 -4.23
N ASP A 39 14.18 12.65 -3.31
CA ASP A 39 14.98 11.81 -2.42
C ASP A 39 14.10 10.79 -1.69
N TRP A 40 14.72 9.78 -1.08
CA TRP A 40 13.98 8.77 -0.32
C TRP A 40 13.44 9.35 0.98
N ILE A 41 12.20 8.97 1.29
CA ILE A 41 11.41 9.46 2.41
C ILE A 41 11.22 8.29 3.38
N ASP A 42 11.61 8.54 4.63
CA ASP A 42 11.51 7.67 5.81
C ASP A 42 11.05 8.59 6.95
N VAL A 43 9.78 8.47 7.37
CA VAL A 43 9.16 9.27 8.45
C VAL A 43 8.48 8.42 9.52
N SER A 44 8.55 7.10 9.41
CA SER A 44 7.99 6.12 10.35
C SER A 44 8.91 4.90 10.46
N TYR A 45 8.78 4.15 11.56
CA TYR A 45 9.66 3.04 11.90
C TYR A 45 8.85 1.96 12.65
N PRO A 46 8.99 0.67 12.32
CA PRO A 46 8.19 -0.39 12.93
C PRO A 46 8.65 -0.75 14.35
N ASP A 47 7.76 -0.61 15.33
CA ASP A 47 8.01 -1.07 16.69
C ASP A 47 7.90 -2.60 16.76
N SER A 48 9.06 -3.27 16.82
CA SER A 48 9.18 -4.71 16.98
C SER A 48 8.52 -5.31 18.24
N SER A 49 8.13 -4.48 19.22
CA SER A 49 7.47 -4.90 20.44
C SER A 49 5.94 -4.80 20.40
N ASP A 50 5.35 -4.03 19.47
CA ASP A 50 3.89 -3.93 19.30
C ASP A 50 3.41 -4.55 17.97
N ARG A 51 2.48 -5.50 18.11
CA ARG A 51 1.81 -6.15 16.99
C ARG A 51 0.84 -5.23 16.25
N ASN A 52 0.40 -4.13 16.87
CA ASN A 52 -0.47 -3.12 16.25
C ASN A 52 0.32 -2.00 15.56
N SER A 53 1.64 -1.95 15.78
CA SER A 53 2.56 -1.12 15.01
C SER A 53 2.83 -1.75 13.63
N GLY A 54 3.67 -1.08 12.85
CA GLY A 54 3.93 -1.35 11.45
C GLY A 54 4.76 -0.20 10.88
N ASP A 55 4.79 -0.11 9.56
CA ASP A 55 5.61 0.85 8.85
C ASP A 55 4.78 1.57 7.78
N TYR A 56 4.85 2.91 7.74
CA TYR A 56 3.72 3.74 7.30
C TYR A 56 4.15 5.03 6.60
N GLU A 57 4.94 4.89 5.54
CA GLU A 57 5.30 5.96 4.60
C GLU A 57 4.10 6.40 3.71
N THR A 58 3.02 6.81 4.37
CA THR A 58 1.80 7.32 3.76
C THR A 58 1.89 8.82 3.56
N PHE A 59 1.22 9.37 2.55
CA PHE A 59 1.26 10.82 2.31
C PHE A 59 0.68 11.64 3.48
N GLU A 60 -0.22 11.06 4.30
CA GLU A 60 -0.68 11.69 5.54
C GLU A 60 0.45 11.79 6.58
N ASN A 61 1.21 10.70 6.81
CA ASN A 61 2.35 10.74 7.73
C ASN A 61 3.50 11.61 7.21
N ILE A 62 3.73 11.65 5.91
CA ILE A 62 4.77 12.50 5.29
C ILE A 62 4.43 13.98 5.50
N VAL A 63 3.24 14.45 5.13
CA VAL A 63 2.80 15.85 5.36
C VAL A 63 2.76 16.21 6.86
N LYS A 64 2.49 15.23 7.73
CA LYS A 64 2.43 15.42 9.19
C LYS A 64 3.81 15.55 9.85
N ASN A 65 4.84 14.89 9.32
CA ASN A 65 6.22 14.97 9.82
C ASN A 65 7.04 16.06 9.10
N ASP A 66 6.84 16.25 7.79
CA ASP A 66 7.34 17.38 7.00
C ASP A 66 6.18 18.15 6.33
N PRO A 67 5.62 19.19 6.98
CA PRO A 67 4.63 20.08 6.39
C PRO A 67 5.13 20.95 5.23
N SER A 68 6.42 20.86 4.85
CA SER A 68 6.98 21.54 3.67
C SER A 68 7.06 20.64 2.42
N TRP A 69 6.80 19.34 2.55
CA TRP A 69 6.66 18.43 1.42
C TRP A 69 5.40 18.76 0.60
N VAL A 70 5.60 19.14 -0.66
CA VAL A 70 4.52 19.55 -1.58
C VAL A 70 4.62 18.77 -2.88
N CYS A 71 3.71 17.82 -3.07
CA CYS A 71 3.53 17.07 -4.31
C CYS A 71 2.12 17.35 -4.85
N ALA A 72 2.00 18.02 -6.00
CA ALA A 72 0.68 18.37 -6.57
C ALA A 72 -0.05 17.17 -7.18
N LYS A 73 0.72 16.21 -7.69
CA LYS A 73 0.28 14.90 -8.17
C LYS A 73 1.48 13.96 -8.14
N VAL A 74 1.29 12.74 -7.64
CA VAL A 74 2.23 11.63 -7.81
C VAL A 74 1.86 10.93 -9.12
N GLU A 75 2.82 10.79 -10.05
CA GLU A 75 2.64 9.96 -11.27
C GLU A 75 3.08 8.51 -11.05
N ASN A 76 4.05 8.31 -10.17
CA ASN A 76 4.64 7.00 -9.90
C ASN A 76 5.29 6.98 -8.50
N ILE A 77 5.40 5.79 -7.91
CA ILE A 77 6.01 5.54 -6.60
C ILE A 77 7.05 4.42 -6.72
N SER A 78 8.11 4.50 -5.93
CA SER A 78 9.06 3.42 -5.70
C SER A 78 9.17 3.19 -4.21
N CYS A 79 9.07 1.93 -3.78
CA CYS A 79 9.19 1.52 -2.38
C CYS A 79 10.27 0.46 -2.26
N ARG A 80 11.13 0.55 -1.23
CA ARG A 80 12.15 -0.46 -0.94
C ARG A 80 12.37 -0.58 0.57
N ALA A 81 12.92 -1.71 1.02
CA ALA A 81 13.42 -1.81 2.40
C ALA A 81 14.79 -1.14 2.49
N GLU A 82 14.98 -0.23 3.45
CA GLU A 82 16.20 0.57 3.68
C GLU A 82 17.46 -0.32 3.73
N LYS A 83 17.36 -1.47 4.39
CA LYS A 83 18.46 -2.43 4.59
C LYS A 83 18.60 -3.47 3.48
N PHE A 84 17.70 -3.49 2.51
CA PHE A 84 17.69 -4.44 1.38
C PHE A 84 17.30 -3.75 0.05
N PRO A 85 17.97 -2.64 -0.34
CA PRO A 85 17.52 -1.79 -1.47
C PRO A 85 17.62 -2.48 -2.84
N ASP A 86 18.45 -3.53 -2.95
CA ASP A 86 18.64 -4.32 -4.17
C ASP A 86 17.68 -5.53 -4.28
N ILE A 87 16.81 -5.76 -3.28
CA ILE A 87 15.83 -6.86 -3.28
C ILE A 87 14.44 -6.31 -3.60
N PRO A 88 13.72 -6.86 -4.62
CA PRO A 88 12.33 -6.48 -4.90
C PRO A 88 11.43 -6.64 -3.66
N ILE A 89 10.48 -5.72 -3.48
CA ILE A 89 9.64 -5.68 -2.28
C ILE A 89 8.77 -6.94 -2.12
N GLU A 90 8.43 -7.57 -3.24
CA GLU A 90 7.71 -8.83 -3.35
C GLU A 90 8.56 -10.03 -2.88
N ASP A 91 9.87 -10.01 -3.12
CA ASP A 91 10.81 -11.10 -2.80
C ASP A 91 11.24 -11.10 -1.31
N LEU A 92 10.99 -10.02 -0.58
CA LEU A 92 11.24 -9.93 0.87
C LEU A 92 10.35 -10.87 1.69
N GLY A 93 9.24 -11.34 1.11
CA GLY A 93 8.27 -12.24 1.77
C GLY A 93 7.36 -11.55 2.78
N GLN A 94 7.31 -10.22 2.78
CA GLN A 94 6.44 -9.41 3.65
C GLN A 94 5.14 -9.00 2.94
N LYS A 95 4.10 -8.73 3.73
CA LYS A 95 2.88 -8.10 3.23
C LYS A 95 3.02 -6.59 3.35
N VAL A 96 3.27 -5.95 2.21
CA VAL A 96 3.41 -4.50 2.09
C VAL A 96 2.53 -4.04 0.95
N GLU A 97 1.79 -2.97 1.17
CA GLU A 97 1.07 -2.25 0.12
C GLU A 97 1.93 -1.04 -0.26
N CYS A 98 2.30 -0.92 -1.54
CA CYS A 98 2.99 0.23 -2.12
C CYS A 98 2.09 0.78 -3.22
N ASN A 99 1.57 2.01 -3.05
CA ASN A 99 0.49 2.53 -3.88
C ASN A 99 0.69 4.03 -4.19
N VAL A 100 0.49 4.39 -5.46
CA VAL A 100 0.68 5.76 -5.98
C VAL A 100 -0.29 6.79 -5.38
N ASP A 101 -1.46 6.34 -4.89
CA ASP A 101 -2.51 7.20 -4.32
C ASP A 101 -2.39 7.39 -2.80
N THR A 102 -1.70 6.48 -2.08
CA THR A 102 -1.66 6.48 -0.60
C THR A 102 -0.27 6.44 0.03
N GLY A 103 0.78 6.12 -0.73
CA GLY A 103 2.11 5.82 -0.20
C GLY A 103 2.29 4.33 0.12
N LEU A 104 3.14 4.02 1.10
CA LEU A 104 3.38 2.65 1.57
C LEU A 104 2.69 2.36 2.91
N THR A 105 2.31 1.09 3.11
CA THR A 105 1.80 0.57 4.38
C THR A 105 2.18 -0.90 4.58
N CYS A 106 2.82 -1.17 5.70
CA CYS A 106 3.12 -2.49 6.25
C CYS A 106 2.55 -2.57 7.68
N ASN A 107 2.02 -3.72 8.09
CA ASN A 107 1.44 -3.91 9.42
C ASN A 107 2.06 -5.14 10.13
N ASN A 108 2.55 -5.02 11.37
CA ASN A 108 3.18 -6.11 12.11
C ASN A 108 2.20 -7.28 12.38
N LYS A 109 0.94 -6.97 12.65
CA LYS A 109 -0.15 -7.96 12.79
C LYS A 109 -0.27 -8.91 11.60
N ASP A 110 -0.03 -8.42 10.38
CA ASP A 110 -0.32 -9.15 9.16
C ASP A 110 0.89 -9.93 8.61
N GLN A 111 2.10 -9.67 9.12
CA GLN A 111 3.31 -10.34 8.65
C GLN A 111 3.34 -11.84 8.94
N PRO A 112 3.84 -12.68 8.01
CA PRO A 112 4.07 -14.09 8.27
C PRO A 112 5.22 -14.30 9.27
N ILE A 113 5.30 -15.52 9.83
CA ILE A 113 6.48 -15.97 10.57
C ILE A 113 7.36 -16.73 9.57
N GLY A 114 8.57 -16.21 9.32
CA GLY A 114 9.49 -16.74 8.32
C GLY A 114 9.48 -15.94 7.01
N GLY A 115 10.64 -15.89 6.36
CA GLY A 115 10.97 -15.01 5.24
C GLY A 115 12.47 -14.70 5.30
N ILE A 116 12.91 -13.57 4.73
CA ILE A 116 14.29 -13.07 4.95
C ILE A 116 14.53 -12.73 6.43
N ILE A 117 13.48 -12.26 7.13
CA ILE A 117 13.47 -12.02 8.58
C ILE A 117 12.58 -13.08 9.27
N PRO A 118 13.02 -13.72 10.37
CA PRO A 118 12.26 -14.77 11.06
C PRO A 118 11.16 -14.25 12.01
N MET A 119 10.96 -12.93 12.10
CA MET A 119 10.03 -12.29 13.04
C MET A 119 8.82 -11.69 12.30
N PRO A 120 7.59 -11.80 12.85
CA PRO A 120 6.38 -11.20 12.26
C PRO A 120 6.30 -9.70 12.58
N VAL A 121 7.26 -8.94 12.03
CA VAL A 121 7.44 -7.50 12.17
C VAL A 121 7.85 -6.95 10.81
N CYS A 122 7.38 -5.77 10.43
CA CYS A 122 7.80 -5.08 9.22
C CYS A 122 9.31 -4.82 9.21
N LEU A 123 9.91 -4.88 8.02
CA LEU A 123 11.17 -4.18 7.76
C LEU A 123 10.95 -2.67 7.81
N ASN A 124 12.03 -1.91 7.90
CA ASN A 124 11.99 -0.47 7.66
C ASN A 124 12.00 -0.21 6.16
N TYR A 125 11.00 0.50 5.67
CA TYR A 125 10.83 0.88 4.28
C TYR A 125 10.98 2.38 4.09
N GLU A 126 11.39 2.75 2.89
CA GLU A 126 11.48 4.13 2.44
C GLU A 126 10.82 4.23 1.06
N ILE A 127 10.24 5.39 0.74
CA ILE A 127 9.63 5.65 -0.58
C ILE A 127 10.29 6.82 -1.30
N SER A 128 10.36 6.72 -2.63
CA SER A 128 10.58 7.87 -3.51
C SER A 128 9.36 8.02 -4.40
N VAL A 129 8.98 9.27 -4.71
CA VAL A 129 7.78 9.57 -5.51
C VAL A 129 8.12 10.48 -6.69
N CYS A 130 7.55 10.18 -7.86
CA CYS A 130 7.68 11.01 -9.04
C CYS A 130 6.59 12.08 -9.02
N CYS A 131 6.92 13.27 -8.52
CA CYS A 131 5.99 14.37 -8.32
C CYS A 131 5.95 15.31 -9.53
N VAL A 132 4.74 15.63 -10.01
CA VAL A 132 4.54 16.68 -11.01
C VAL A 132 4.81 18.05 -10.38
N PRO A 133 5.60 18.93 -11.01
CA PRO A 133 5.79 20.30 -10.56
C PRO A 133 4.45 21.05 -10.39
N ASN A 134 4.28 21.73 -9.26
CA ASN A 134 3.08 22.50 -8.94
C ASN A 134 3.05 23.83 -9.72
N ILE A 135 2.88 23.73 -11.05
CA ILE A 135 2.74 24.86 -11.97
C ILE A 135 1.52 24.64 -12.88
N GLU A 136 0.83 25.75 -13.16
CA GLU A 136 -0.48 25.78 -13.83
C GLU A 136 -0.59 24.93 -15.12
N PRO A 137 0.35 24.97 -16.11
CA PRO A 137 0.23 24.16 -17.32
C PRO A 137 0.27 22.65 -17.08
N CYS A 138 0.91 22.18 -15.99
CA CYS A 138 1.08 20.76 -15.72
C CYS A 138 -0.17 20.15 -15.10
N ILE A 139 -0.74 20.85 -14.11
CA ILE A 139 -1.94 20.38 -13.40
C ILE A 139 -3.16 20.38 -14.34
N THR A 140 -3.36 21.45 -15.12
CA THR A 140 -4.52 21.57 -16.03
C THR A 140 -4.54 20.51 -17.13
N THR A 141 -3.37 20.02 -17.57
CA THR A 141 -3.28 19.04 -18.68
C THR A 141 -3.76 17.64 -18.27
N THR A 142 -3.67 17.27 -16.99
CA THR A 142 -4.12 15.95 -16.49
C THR A 142 -5.65 15.78 -16.54
N THR A 143 -6.42 16.86 -16.43
CA THR A 143 -7.88 16.80 -16.19
C THR A 143 -8.73 16.46 -17.43
N MET A 144 -8.11 16.13 -18.57
CA MET A 144 -8.79 16.00 -19.88
C MET A 144 -9.41 14.62 -20.20
N THR A 145 -9.41 13.67 -19.26
CA THR A 145 -10.01 12.32 -19.47
C THR A 145 -11.12 11.93 -18.49
N THR A 146 -11.64 12.85 -17.68
CA THR A 146 -12.68 12.54 -16.67
C THR A 146 -13.95 13.39 -16.79
N THR A 147 -14.53 13.47 -17.99
CA THR A 147 -15.89 14.03 -18.18
C THR A 147 -16.97 13.04 -17.70
N THR A 148 -17.08 12.88 -16.38
CA THR A 148 -18.33 12.50 -15.72
C THR A 148 -18.79 13.69 -14.90
N ALA A 149 -19.57 14.58 -15.53
CA ALA A 149 -20.28 15.60 -14.80
C ALA A 149 -21.32 14.92 -13.90
N LEU A 150 -21.05 14.86 -12.60
CA LEU A 150 -21.95 14.26 -11.62
C LEU A 150 -23.12 15.23 -11.38
N ILE A 151 -24.09 15.19 -12.29
CA ILE A 151 -25.33 15.97 -12.21
C ILE A 151 -26.14 15.45 -11.02
N LEU A 152 -25.92 16.07 -9.87
CA LEU A 152 -26.78 15.91 -8.70
C LEU A 152 -28.21 16.34 -9.08
N PRO A 153 -29.23 15.46 -8.99
CA PRO A 153 -30.61 15.89 -9.10
C PRO A 153 -30.97 16.68 -7.84
N ILE A 154 -30.85 18.01 -7.91
CA ILE A 154 -31.42 18.91 -6.91
C ILE A 154 -32.94 18.85 -7.08
N THR A 155 -33.58 17.89 -6.39
CA THR A 155 -35.02 17.73 -6.37
C THR A 155 -35.66 18.92 -5.66
N SER A 156 -36.03 19.94 -6.43
CA SER A 156 -36.69 21.15 -5.94
C SER A 156 -38.06 20.82 -5.36
N ILE A 157 -38.15 20.65 -4.04
CA ILE A 157 -39.42 20.50 -3.33
C ILE A 157 -40.14 21.85 -3.36
N THR A 158 -41.07 22.02 -4.30
CA THR A 158 -41.94 23.20 -4.38
C THR A 158 -43.39 22.79 -4.14
N THR A 159 -44.05 23.54 -3.25
CA THR A 159 -45.31 23.19 -2.62
C THR A 159 -46.50 23.18 -3.59
N ALA A 160 -47.34 22.13 -3.54
CA ALA A 160 -48.68 22.13 -4.11
C ALA A 160 -49.66 21.40 -3.18
N LEU A 161 -50.72 22.10 -2.75
CA LEU A 161 -51.84 21.58 -1.96
C LEU A 161 -53.14 21.95 -2.69
N PRO A 162 -53.94 20.96 -3.10
CA PRO A 162 -55.31 20.82 -2.58
C PRO A 162 -55.67 19.35 -2.27
N SER A 163 -56.15 19.00 -1.07
CA SER A 163 -57.54 19.12 -0.58
C SER A 163 -58.36 17.82 -0.68
N SER A 164 -58.58 17.19 0.48
CA SER A 164 -59.79 16.46 0.90
C SER A 164 -60.50 15.48 -0.06
N THR A 165 -60.50 14.20 0.32
CA THR A 165 -61.72 13.36 0.35
C THR A 165 -61.69 12.44 1.57
N THR A 166 -62.87 12.13 2.13
CA THR A 166 -63.02 11.36 3.37
C THR A 166 -63.67 10.00 3.09
N SER A 167 -63.08 8.91 3.59
CA SER A 167 -63.76 7.61 3.73
C SER A 167 -63.24 6.88 4.97
N THR A 168 -64.15 6.22 5.68
CA THR A 168 -63.94 5.66 7.04
C THR A 168 -64.01 4.14 7.07
N MET A 169 -63.69 3.56 8.24
CA MET A 169 -63.77 2.13 8.61
C MET A 169 -62.62 1.26 8.04
N THR A 170 -62.04 0.29 8.76
CA THR A 170 -62.31 -0.23 10.14
C THR A 170 -61.01 -0.75 10.79
N GLY A 171 -60.96 -0.88 12.13
CA GLY A 171 -59.86 -1.52 12.87
C GLY A 171 -59.93 -3.07 12.88
N PRO A 172 -59.28 -3.81 13.81
CA PRO A 172 -58.60 -3.39 15.06
C PRO A 172 -57.10 -3.80 15.13
N PRO A 173 -56.37 -3.53 16.23
CA PRO A 173 -54.90 -3.77 16.32
C PRO A 173 -54.53 -5.11 16.98
N SER A 174 -53.23 -5.44 16.98
CA SER A 174 -52.62 -6.43 17.89
C SER A 174 -51.30 -5.90 18.46
N SER A 175 -51.08 -6.10 19.77
CA SER A 175 -49.96 -5.52 20.52
C SER A 175 -49.41 -6.46 21.60
N THR A 176 -48.10 -6.71 21.56
CA THR A 176 -47.29 -7.36 22.61
C THR A 176 -45.81 -7.00 22.32
N THR A 177 -44.90 -6.57 23.21
CA THR A 177 -44.64 -6.80 24.66
C THR A 177 -44.35 -8.30 24.94
N SER A 178 -43.40 -8.81 25.76
CA SER A 178 -42.57 -8.35 26.89
C SER A 178 -41.37 -9.34 27.06
N THR A 179 -40.26 -9.22 27.82
CA THR A 179 -39.54 -8.15 28.58
C THR A 179 -38.21 -8.69 29.18
N THR A 180 -37.14 -7.86 29.18
CA THR A 180 -36.21 -7.57 30.33
C THR A 180 -35.21 -8.60 30.93
N THR A 181 -34.24 -8.06 31.70
CA THR A 181 -33.23 -8.70 32.62
C THR A 181 -32.20 -9.69 32.02
N GLY A 182 -30.98 -9.87 32.57
CA GLY A 182 -30.23 -9.22 33.67
C GLY A 182 -28.91 -9.98 34.03
N PRO A 183 -27.88 -9.35 34.65
CA PRO A 183 -26.56 -9.97 34.92
C PRO A 183 -26.35 -10.46 36.37
N PRO A 184 -25.45 -11.46 36.62
CA PRO A 184 -24.56 -11.40 37.82
C PRO A 184 -23.19 -12.13 37.74
N SER A 185 -22.27 -11.78 38.68
CA SER A 185 -21.09 -12.56 39.20
C SER A 185 -19.92 -12.88 38.24
N SER A 186 -18.61 -12.73 38.58
CA SER A 186 -17.77 -13.17 39.74
C SER A 186 -17.63 -14.72 39.81
N THR A 187 -16.48 -15.36 40.08
CA THR A 187 -15.25 -15.05 40.88
C THR A 187 -14.09 -15.99 40.47
N THR A 188 -12.81 -15.71 40.77
CA THR A 188 -11.75 -16.72 41.13
C THR A 188 -10.45 -16.05 41.63
N THR A 189 -9.73 -16.70 42.55
CA THR A 189 -8.44 -16.29 43.14
C THR A 189 -7.31 -17.28 42.85
N GLY A 190 -6.06 -16.83 42.74
CA GLY A 190 -4.87 -17.70 42.64
C GLY A 190 -3.56 -16.92 42.38
N PRO A 191 -2.43 -17.25 43.04
CA PRO A 191 -1.17 -16.49 42.90
C PRO A 191 -0.14 -17.15 41.95
N PRO A 192 0.75 -16.38 41.31
CA PRO A 192 1.99 -16.91 40.72
C PRO A 192 3.04 -17.15 41.82
N SER A 193 3.77 -18.26 41.72
CA SER A 193 4.86 -18.60 42.63
C SER A 193 6.20 -17.94 42.23
N SER A 194 7.12 -17.82 43.19
CA SER A 194 8.49 -17.35 42.96
C SER A 194 9.32 -18.30 42.10
N THR A 195 10.15 -17.72 41.22
CA THR A 195 11.26 -18.40 40.54
C THR A 195 12.54 -17.62 40.78
N THR A 196 13.52 -18.23 41.45
CA THR A 196 14.81 -17.62 41.78
C THR A 196 15.73 -17.62 40.57
N THR A 197 16.47 -16.52 40.35
CA THR A 197 17.53 -16.44 39.34
C THR A 197 18.79 -17.17 39.80
N THR A 198 19.42 -17.93 38.90
CA THR A 198 20.72 -18.57 39.14
C THR A 198 21.67 -18.25 37.99
N THR A 199 22.63 -17.36 38.24
CA THR A 199 23.63 -16.94 37.26
C THR A 199 24.67 -18.04 37.03
N THR A 200 24.95 -18.38 35.78
CA THR A 200 26.13 -19.13 35.36
C THR A 200 27.04 -18.24 34.49
N GLY A 201 28.35 -18.35 34.71
CA GLY A 201 29.35 -17.39 34.19
C GLY A 201 29.80 -17.61 32.75
N PRO A 202 30.54 -16.64 32.18
CA PRO A 202 31.07 -16.72 30.81
C PRO A 202 32.19 -17.76 30.67
N PRO A 203 32.37 -18.37 29.48
CA PRO A 203 33.50 -19.24 29.19
C PRO A 203 34.82 -18.45 29.06
N SER A 204 35.91 -19.04 29.54
CA SER A 204 37.26 -18.51 29.33
C SER A 204 37.82 -18.97 27.98
N TYR A 205 38.40 -18.04 27.20
CA TYR A 205 39.05 -18.33 25.93
C TYR A 205 40.58 -18.40 26.11
N THR A 206 41.17 -19.55 25.76
CA THR A 206 42.62 -19.77 25.82
C THR A 206 43.30 -19.31 24.53
N THR A 207 44.00 -18.18 24.58
CA THR A 207 44.85 -17.73 23.46
C THR A 207 46.19 -18.47 23.47
N THR A 208 46.35 -19.45 22.57
CA THR A 208 47.66 -20.06 22.30
C THR A 208 48.41 -19.22 21.25
N GLY A 209 49.54 -18.62 21.64
CA GLY A 209 50.41 -17.90 20.71
C GLY A 209 51.37 -18.83 19.96
N THR A 210 51.64 -18.52 18.70
CA THR A 210 52.60 -19.24 17.84
C THR A 210 53.83 -18.36 17.57
N PRO A 211 55.06 -18.82 17.84
CA PRO A 211 56.29 -18.11 17.51
C PRO A 211 56.93 -18.60 16.18
N LEU A 212 57.42 -17.64 15.38
CA LEU A 212 58.15 -17.77 14.11
C LEU A 212 57.42 -18.49 12.97
#